data_AF-A0A4Y2EAV5-F1
#
_entry.id   AF-A0A4Y2EAV5-F1
#
_cell.length_a   1.000
_cell.length_b   1.000
_cell.length_c   1.000
_cell.angle_alpha   90.00
_cell.angle_beta   90.00
_cell.angle_gamma   90.00
#
_symmetry.space_group_name_H-M   'P 1'
#
loop_
_entity.id
_entity.type
_entity.pdbx_description
1 polymer ?
#
loop_
_entity_poly.entity_id
_entity_poly.type
_entity_poly.pdbx_seq_one_letter_code
_entity_poly.pdbx_strand_id
1 'polypeptide(L)'
;MRKCVGNVTSNCIECVLENKKRGKDEAFLNPLPKEKRRNYNKKRKKAHHCKVGDFVPFQRTQFGTGLKLLPKFFGPYEVIKIMLKDRYDVKKVGQHEGPNISSTAADHMKLWGRIT
;
A
#
# COMPACT_ATOMS: atom_id res chain seq x y z
N MET A 1 16.00 40.40 5.69
CA MET A 1 15.23 39.18 5.34
C MET A 1 15.93 37.85 5.66
N ARG A 2 17.28 37.75 5.73
CA ARG A 2 17.96 36.46 6.08
C ARG A 2 17.87 36.04 7.56
N LYS A 3 17.65 36.98 8.49
CA LYS A 3 17.57 36.69 9.94
C LYS A 3 16.24 36.01 10.35
N CYS A 4 15.12 36.36 9.70
CA CYS A 4 13.80 35.85 10.05
C CYS A 4 13.58 34.39 9.62
N VAL A 5 14.23 33.94 8.53
CA VAL A 5 14.14 32.54 8.07
C VAL A 5 14.96 31.63 8.99
N GLY A 6 16.10 32.11 9.50
CA GLY A 6 16.97 31.34 10.40
C GLY A 6 16.27 30.87 11.68
N ASN A 7 15.48 31.74 12.31
CA ASN A 7 14.77 31.44 13.56
C ASN A 7 13.61 30.47 13.37
N VAL A 8 13.01 30.41 12.17
CA VAL A 8 11.94 29.44 11.86
C VAL A 8 12.57 28.07 11.56
N THR A 9 13.69 28.02 10.84
CA THR A 9 14.40 26.76 10.58
C THR A 9 15.07 26.17 11.81
N SER A 10 15.59 26.97 12.74
CA SER A 10 16.26 26.47 13.95
C SER A 10 15.29 25.77 14.90
N ASN A 11 14.07 26.28 15.04
CA ASN A 11 13.04 25.71 15.91
C ASN A 11 12.46 24.40 15.35
N CYS A 12 12.38 24.29 14.01
CA CYS A 12 11.89 23.06 13.37
C CYS A 12 12.93 21.92 13.34
N ILE A 13 14.24 22.21 13.38
CA ILE A 13 15.27 21.16 13.42
C ILE A 13 15.20 20.37 14.72
N GLU A 14 15.03 21.02 15.86
CA GLU A 14 14.79 20.34 17.15
C GLU A 14 13.56 19.44 17.04
N CYS A 15 12.41 19.96 16.59
CA CYS A 15 11.20 19.15 16.43
C CYS A 15 11.37 17.96 15.47
N VAL A 16 12.16 18.09 14.40
CA VAL A 16 12.44 17.00 13.44
C VAL A 16 13.37 15.94 14.04
N LEU A 17 14.36 16.35 14.83
CA LEU A 17 15.28 15.44 15.53
C LEU A 17 14.61 14.76 16.74
N GLU A 18 13.78 15.48 17.48
CA GLU A 18 13.01 14.98 18.64
C GLU A 18 11.95 13.95 18.20
N ASN A 19 11.32 14.17 17.03
CA ASN A 19 10.37 13.24 16.42
C ASN A 19 11.03 12.24 15.46
N LYS A 20 12.31 11.92 15.63
CA LYS A 20 12.93 10.79 14.94
C LYS A 20 12.12 9.52 15.27
N LYS A 21 11.52 8.91 14.25
CA LYS A 21 10.68 7.70 14.42
C LYS A 21 11.50 6.61 15.13
N ARG A 22 11.23 6.40 16.42
CA ARG A 22 11.85 5.33 17.21
C ARG A 22 11.55 3.99 16.53
N GLY A 23 12.60 3.28 16.10
CA GLY A 23 12.51 1.95 15.48
C GLY A 23 12.87 1.85 13.99
N LYS A 24 13.25 2.95 13.32
CA LYS A 24 13.88 2.88 11.99
C LYS A 24 15.37 3.11 12.12
N ASP A 25 16.15 2.04 11.99
CA ASP A 25 17.59 2.13 11.74
C ASP A 25 17.77 2.91 10.42
N GLU A 26 18.56 3.98 10.43
CA GLU A 26 18.99 4.65 9.20
C GLU A 26 19.92 3.72 8.44
N ALA A 27 19.32 2.87 7.61
CA ALA A 27 20.07 1.97 6.77
C ALA A 27 20.44 2.73 5.49
N PHE A 28 21.74 2.91 5.26
CA PHE A 28 22.31 2.70 3.91
C PHE A 28 21.64 1.47 3.29
N LEU A 29 21.46 1.40 1.96
CA LEU A 29 20.84 0.27 1.24
C LEU A 29 21.58 -1.06 1.50
N ASN A 30 21.47 -1.58 2.71
CA ASN A 30 22.09 -2.79 3.19
C ASN A 30 21.05 -3.90 3.08
N PRO A 31 21.45 -5.11 2.65
CA PRO A 31 20.57 -6.25 2.64
C PRO A 31 19.93 -6.44 4.02
N LEU A 32 18.60 -6.56 4.08
CA LEU A 32 17.89 -6.84 5.33
C LEU A 32 18.53 -8.05 6.03
N PRO A 33 18.92 -7.93 7.31
CA PRO A 33 19.47 -9.06 8.05
C PRO A 33 18.55 -10.27 8.00
N LYS A 34 19.12 -11.46 7.76
CA LYS A 34 18.37 -12.72 7.56
C LYS A 34 17.42 -13.03 8.72
N GLU A 35 17.80 -12.65 9.94
CA GLU A 35 17.00 -12.84 11.15
C GLU A 35 15.72 -11.98 11.15
N LYS A 36 15.82 -10.69 10.80
CA LYS A 36 14.66 -9.80 10.67
C LYS A 36 13.67 -10.34 9.63
N ARG A 37 14.18 -10.86 8.49
CA ARG A 37 13.36 -11.50 7.45
C ARG A 37 12.65 -12.77 7.96
N ARG A 38 13.34 -13.63 8.71
CA ARG A 38 12.75 -14.86 9.27
C ARG A 38 11.63 -14.54 10.26
N ASN A 39 11.87 -13.62 11.20
CA ASN A 39 10.86 -13.24 12.19
C ASN A 39 9.63 -12.60 11.54
N TYR A 40 9.83 -11.73 10.55
CA TYR A 40 8.73 -11.15 9.77
C TYR A 40 7.92 -12.22 9.04
N ASN A 41 8.59 -13.10 8.28
CA ASN A 41 7.93 -14.17 7.54
C ASN A 41 7.15 -15.13 8.46
N LYS A 42 7.66 -15.41 9.67
CA LYS A 42 6.98 -16.26 10.66
C LYS A 42 5.64 -15.68 11.12
N LYS A 43 5.54 -14.35 11.24
CA LYS A 43 4.33 -13.65 11.69
C LYS A 43 3.39 -13.25 10.55
N ARG A 44 3.85 -13.34 9.30
CA ARG A 44 3.07 -12.92 8.12
C ARG A 44 1.92 -13.91 7.88
N LYS A 45 0.69 -13.39 7.80
CA LYS A 45 -0.46 -14.18 7.32
C LYS A 45 -0.27 -14.50 5.84
N LYS A 46 -0.65 -15.71 5.42
CA LYS A 46 -0.65 -16.07 4.00
C LYS A 46 -1.65 -15.20 3.26
N ALA A 47 -1.28 -14.80 2.04
CA ALA A 47 -2.16 -14.04 1.19
C ALA A 47 -3.36 -14.87 0.76
N HIS A 48 -4.49 -14.22 0.48
CA HIS A 48 -5.65 -14.89 -0.09
C HIS A 48 -5.39 -15.19 -1.57
N HIS A 49 -5.52 -16.46 -1.96
CA HIS A 49 -5.39 -16.87 -3.35
C HIS A 49 -6.74 -16.69 -4.06
N CYS A 50 -6.74 -15.86 -5.10
CA CYS A 50 -7.90 -15.66 -5.97
C CYS A 50 -7.70 -16.47 -7.25
N LYS A 51 -8.81 -16.92 -7.85
CA LYS A 51 -8.80 -17.61 -9.13
C LYS A 51 -9.11 -16.61 -10.25
N VAL A 52 -8.75 -16.98 -11.47
CA VAL A 52 -9.17 -16.24 -12.67
C VAL A 52 -10.69 -16.23 -12.75
N GLY A 53 -11.28 -15.07 -13.02
CA GLY A 53 -12.72 -14.85 -13.04
C GLY A 53 -13.35 -14.46 -11.70
N ASP A 54 -12.61 -14.50 -10.58
CA ASP A 54 -13.13 -13.98 -9.31
C ASP A 54 -13.24 -12.45 -9.36
N PHE A 55 -14.32 -11.92 -8.77
CA PHE A 55 -14.46 -10.49 -8.54
C PHE A 55 -13.75 -10.09 -7.25
N VAL A 56 -13.00 -9.00 -7.29
CA VAL A 56 -12.20 -8.49 -6.19
C VAL A 56 -12.23 -6.96 -6.22
N PRO A 57 -12.55 -6.28 -5.11
CA PRO A 57 -12.23 -4.88 -4.95
C PRO A 57 -10.77 -4.76 -4.50
N PHE A 58 -10.05 -3.76 -5.01
CA PHE A 58 -8.69 -3.48 -4.55
C PHE A 58 -8.52 -2.07 -4.01
N GLN A 59 -7.57 -1.92 -3.10
CA GLN A 59 -7.35 -0.69 -2.35
C GLN A 59 -6.79 0.44 -3.23
N ARG A 60 -7.25 1.66 -3.01
CA ARG A 60 -6.59 2.87 -3.53
C ARG A 60 -5.19 3.02 -2.94
N THR A 61 -4.20 3.16 -3.80
CA THR A 61 -2.79 3.37 -3.43
C THR A 61 -2.36 4.84 -3.51
N GLN A 62 -3.07 5.69 -4.26
CA GLN A 62 -2.75 7.11 -4.36
C GLN A 62 -3.32 7.87 -3.14
N PHE A 63 -2.42 8.41 -2.33
CA PHE A 63 -2.77 9.29 -1.19
C PHE A 63 -2.71 10.74 -1.65
N GLY A 64 -3.72 11.54 -1.29
CA GLY A 64 -3.85 12.93 -1.73
C GLY A 64 -4.90 13.72 -0.95
N THR A 65 -4.88 15.04 -1.09
CA THR A 65 -5.90 15.94 -0.55
C THR A 65 -7.26 15.67 -1.19
N GLY A 66 -8.34 15.71 -0.40
CA GLY A 66 -9.71 15.45 -0.88
C GLY A 66 -10.13 13.97 -0.97
N LEU A 67 -9.23 13.00 -0.74
CA LEU A 67 -9.55 11.57 -0.83
C LEU A 67 -10.09 10.94 0.48
N LYS A 68 -10.19 11.72 1.56
CA LYS A 68 -10.61 11.22 2.89
C LYS A 68 -12.07 10.75 2.93
N LEU A 69 -12.94 11.37 2.13
CA LEU A 69 -14.36 11.04 2.04
C LEU A 69 -14.65 9.97 0.97
N LEU A 70 -13.70 9.66 0.09
CA LEU A 70 -13.88 8.68 -0.97
C LEU A 70 -13.73 7.24 -0.46
N PRO A 71 -14.38 6.27 -1.11
CA PRO A 71 -14.22 4.86 -0.76
C PRO A 71 -12.75 4.41 -0.85
N LYS A 72 -12.31 3.69 0.19
CA LYS A 72 -10.94 3.17 0.28
C LYS A 72 -10.59 2.15 -0.81
N PHE A 73 -11.58 1.44 -1.33
CA PHE A 73 -11.42 0.43 -2.38
C PHE A 73 -12.06 0.94 -3.67
N PHE A 74 -11.44 0.63 -4.81
CA PHE A 74 -12.12 0.75 -6.09
C PHE A 74 -13.21 -0.34 -6.21
N GLY A 75 -14.11 -0.16 -7.18
CA GLY A 75 -15.25 -1.06 -7.42
C GLY A 75 -14.85 -2.50 -7.77
N PRO A 76 -15.79 -3.33 -8.22
CA PRO A 76 -15.49 -4.73 -8.55
C PRO A 76 -14.56 -4.81 -9.77
N TYR A 77 -13.46 -5.53 -9.61
CA TYR A 77 -12.60 -5.93 -10.73
C TYR A 77 -12.61 -7.44 -10.87
N GLU A 78 -12.50 -7.93 -12.09
CA GLU A 78 -12.33 -9.34 -12.40
C GLU A 78 -10.84 -9.67 -12.49
N VAL A 79 -10.41 -10.79 -11.88
CA VAL A 79 -9.05 -11.30 -12.02
C VAL A 79 -8.87 -11.92 -13.41
N ILE A 80 -8.00 -11.33 -14.23
CA ILE A 80 -7.70 -11.82 -15.58
C ILE A 80 -6.56 -12.83 -15.55
N LYS A 81 -5.49 -12.51 -14.81
CA LYS A 81 -4.24 -13.26 -14.87
C LYS A 81 -3.59 -13.33 -13.50
N ILE A 82 -3.13 -14.53 -13.15
CA ILE A 82 -2.33 -14.78 -11.97
C ILE A 82 -0.85 -14.57 -12.34
N MET A 83 -0.18 -13.66 -11.65
CA MET A 83 1.25 -13.40 -11.77
C MET A 83 2.02 -14.05 -10.61
N LEU A 84 3.35 -14.01 -10.69
CA LEU A 84 4.23 -14.53 -9.63
C LEU A 84 4.12 -13.68 -8.35
N LYS A 85 4.30 -14.34 -7.17
CA LYS A 85 4.32 -13.72 -5.83
C LYS A 85 2.99 -13.05 -5.44
N ASP A 86 1.88 -13.76 -5.64
CA ASP A 86 0.53 -13.33 -5.20
C ASP A 86 0.11 -11.98 -5.80
N ARG A 87 0.51 -11.73 -7.06
CA ARG A 87 0.10 -10.56 -7.83
C ARG A 87 -0.87 -10.99 -8.91
N TYR A 88 -1.78 -10.11 -9.27
CA TYR A 88 -2.84 -10.38 -10.23
C TYR A 88 -3.04 -9.19 -11.14
N ASP A 89 -3.29 -9.46 -12.41
CA ASP A 89 -3.83 -8.45 -13.31
C ASP A 89 -5.35 -8.49 -13.21
N VAL A 90 -5.94 -7.32 -13.03
CA VAL A 90 -7.38 -7.16 -12.83
C VAL A 90 -7.97 -6.21 -13.84
N LYS A 91 -9.17 -6.56 -14.33
CA LYS A 91 -9.97 -5.76 -15.27
C LYS A 91 -11.14 -5.12 -14.55
N LYS A 92 -11.37 -3.85 -14.84
CA LYS A 92 -12.50 -3.11 -14.32
C LYS A 92 -13.82 -3.66 -14.85
N VAL A 93 -14.83 -3.78 -13.98
CA VAL A 93 -16.16 -4.26 -14.34
C VAL A 93 -17.17 -3.14 -14.13
N GLY A 94 -17.83 -2.71 -15.20
CA GLY A 94 -18.83 -1.65 -15.17
C GLY A 94 -18.25 -0.22 -15.10
N GLN A 95 -19.12 0.74 -14.81
CA GLN A 95 -18.80 2.17 -14.76
C GLN A 95 -18.62 2.63 -13.31
N HIS A 96 -17.38 2.57 -12.83
CA HIS A 96 -17.00 3.15 -11.54
C HIS A 96 -15.66 3.87 -11.66
N GLU A 97 -15.11 4.41 -10.58
CA GLU A 97 -13.82 5.10 -10.63
C GLU A 97 -12.63 4.12 -10.73
N GLY A 98 -11.53 4.55 -11.34
CA GLY A 98 -10.28 3.79 -11.40
C GLY A 98 -9.90 3.30 -12.81
N PRO A 99 -8.66 2.80 -12.96
CA PRO A 99 -8.08 2.39 -14.24
C PRO A 99 -8.78 1.16 -14.83
N ASN A 100 -8.76 1.00 -16.15
CA ASN A 100 -9.41 -0.15 -16.81
C ASN A 100 -8.67 -1.47 -16.59
N ILE A 101 -7.35 -1.42 -16.54
CA ILE A 101 -6.46 -2.56 -16.31
C ILE A 101 -5.45 -2.13 -15.26
N SER A 102 -5.19 -3.00 -14.27
CA SER A 102 -4.20 -2.73 -13.23
C SER A 102 -3.60 -4.02 -12.69
N SER A 103 -2.33 -3.95 -12.28
CA SER A 103 -1.65 -5.06 -11.60
C SER A 103 -1.63 -4.77 -10.10
N THR A 104 -2.23 -5.65 -9.31
CA THR A 104 -2.42 -5.48 -7.86
C THR A 104 -1.88 -6.69 -7.10
N ALA A 105 -1.35 -6.46 -5.89
CA ALA A 105 -0.96 -7.53 -4.97
C ALA A 105 -2.16 -8.00 -4.12
N ALA A 106 -2.19 -9.28 -3.78
CA ALA A 106 -3.22 -9.90 -2.94
C ALA A 106 -3.47 -9.15 -1.61
N ASP A 107 -2.42 -8.57 -1.03
CA ASP A 107 -2.48 -7.82 0.23
C ASP A 107 -3.40 -6.57 0.15
N HIS A 108 -3.62 -6.05 -1.06
CA HIS A 108 -4.50 -4.91 -1.32
C HIS A 108 -5.88 -5.31 -1.85
N MET A 109 -6.11 -6.61 -2.05
CA MET A 109 -7.39 -7.14 -2.52
C MET A 109 -8.25 -7.56 -1.35
N LYS A 110 -9.57 -7.55 -1.57
CA LYS A 110 -10.53 -8.22 -0.72
C LYS A 110 -11.23 -9.31 -1.51
N LEU A 111 -11.66 -10.36 -0.82
CA LEU A 111 -12.53 -11.36 -1.42
C LEU A 111 -13.93 -10.76 -1.57
N TRP A 112 -14.51 -10.84 -2.76
CA TRP A 112 -15.93 -10.52 -2.92
C TRP A 112 -16.74 -11.65 -2.28
N GLY A 113 -17.71 -11.29 -1.43
CA GLY A 113 -18.60 -12.29 -0.84
C GLY A 113 -19.32 -13.04 -1.94
N ARG A 114 -19.35 -14.39 -1.87
CA ARG A 114 -20.25 -15.16 -2.71
C ARG A 114 -21.67 -14.85 -2.23
N ILE A 115 -22.48 -14.26 -3.10
CA ILE A 115 -23.93 -14.26 -2.92
C ILE A 115 -24.36 -15.66 -3.35
N THR A 116 -24.37 -16.60 -2.39
CA THR A 116 -25.09 -17.87 -2.53
C THR A 116 -26.58 -17.62 -2.45
#